data_AF-A0A2J4R7Y8-F1
#
_entry.id   AF-A0A2J4R7Y8-F1
#
_cell.length_a   1.000
_cell.length_b   1.000
_cell.length_c   1.000
_cell.angle_alpha   90.00
_cell.angle_beta   90.00
_cell.angle_gamma   90.00
#
_symmetry.space_group_name_H-M   'P 1'
#
loop_
_entity.id
_entity.type
_entity.pdbx_description
1 polymer ?
#
loop_
_entity_poly.entity_id
_entity_poly.type
_entity_poly.pdbx_seq_one_letter_code
_entity_poly.pdbx_strand_id
1 'polypeptide(L)'
;MARKKNVTLNKKEFEAQLNELAASLRRSIEAEQVGFDPSQEAVNQRREAVRDPVNGFRYFVQNYFPHYIRHKDESELHKFLFQRLPEIVSATVSQQDAIAAPRGEAKSTIVSQLFVLWCIILELKKYPVIIMDSIDQAYPMLEAIKAELCWNPRLKMDFSDACGAGRVWQMGTILTATDIKVQVAGSGKKLRGLRHGPYRPDLAVLDDIENDE
;
A
#
# COMPACT_ATOMS: atom_id res chain seq x y z
N MET A 1 34.89 14.79 -5.60
CA MET A 1 33.45 14.68 -5.27
C MET A 1 33.32 14.57 -3.76
N ALA A 2 32.65 15.52 -3.12
CA ALA A 2 32.45 15.48 -1.67
C ALA A 2 31.50 14.32 -1.32
N ARG A 3 32.00 13.38 -0.53
CA ARG A 3 31.23 12.29 0.08
C ARG A 3 30.09 12.95 0.88
N LYS A 4 28.84 12.83 0.43
CA LYS A 4 27.68 13.21 1.26
C LYS A 4 27.85 12.43 2.56
N LYS A 5 28.06 13.14 3.69
CA LYS A 5 28.04 12.51 5.01
C LYS A 5 26.68 11.86 5.14
N ASN A 6 26.65 10.53 5.28
CA ASN A 6 25.47 9.84 5.78
C ASN A 6 25.27 10.37 7.20
N VAL A 7 24.42 11.38 7.34
CA VAL A 7 23.95 11.84 8.64
C VAL A 7 23.04 10.72 9.13
N THR A 8 23.57 9.88 10.01
CA THR A 8 22.76 8.90 10.72
C THR A 8 21.80 9.69 11.59
N LEU A 9 20.58 9.90 11.10
CA LEU A 9 19.51 10.55 11.85
C LEU A 9 19.33 9.77 13.15
N ASN A 10 19.26 10.48 14.27
CA ASN A 10 18.90 9.81 15.51
C ASN A 10 17.42 9.41 15.45
N LYS A 11 17.01 8.43 16.27
CA LYS A 11 15.64 7.89 16.26
C LYS A 11 14.58 8.99 16.33
N LYS A 12 14.78 10.01 17.17
CA LYS A 12 13.80 11.09 17.37
C LYS A 12 13.64 11.97 16.13
N GLU A 13 14.75 12.25 15.43
CA GLU A 13 14.73 13.00 14.16
C GLU A 13 13.99 12.23 13.07
N PHE A 14 14.23 10.92 13.00
CA PHE A 14 13.53 10.05 12.05
C PHE A 14 12.02 9.98 12.35
N GLU A 15 11.64 9.83 13.62
CA GLU A 15 10.22 9.87 14.02
C GLU A 15 9.57 11.21 13.66
N ALA A 16 10.29 12.32 13.81
CA ALA A 16 9.81 13.65 13.41
C ALA A 16 9.59 13.75 11.88
N GLN A 17 10.52 13.22 11.07
CA GLN A 17 10.37 13.18 9.62
C GLN A 17 9.16 12.36 9.17
N LEU A 18 8.91 11.21 9.82
CA LEU A 18 7.72 10.40 9.52
C LEU A 18 6.41 11.12 9.90
N ASN A 19 6.39 11.84 11.02
CA ASN A 19 5.24 12.65 11.39
C ASN A 19 4.99 13.79 10.40
N GLU A 20 6.06 14.43 9.91
CA GLU A 20 5.95 15.46 8.87
C GLU A 20 5.46 14.88 7.55
N LEU A 21 5.96 13.70 7.16
CA LEU A 21 5.48 12.95 6.00
C LEU A 21 3.99 12.65 6.12
N ALA A 22 3.54 12.09 7.25
CA ALA A 22 2.13 11.81 7.51
C ALA A 22 1.25 13.06 7.41
N ALA A 23 1.71 14.18 7.97
CA ALA A 23 1.00 15.46 7.86
C ALA A 23 0.93 15.97 6.41
N SER A 24 2.00 15.79 5.64
CA SER A 24 2.05 16.15 4.21
C SER A 24 1.12 15.30 3.36
N LEU A 25 1.12 13.97 3.58
CA LEU A 25 0.23 13.03 2.93
C LEU A 25 -1.23 13.38 3.23
N ARG A 26 -1.56 13.59 4.50
CA ARG A 26 -2.89 14.01 4.93
C ARG A 26 -3.36 15.27 4.19
N ARG A 27 -2.54 16.32 4.14
CA ARG A 27 -2.89 17.56 3.43
C ARG A 27 -3.16 17.30 1.94
N SER A 28 -2.37 16.45 1.31
CA SER A 28 -2.54 16.09 -0.10
C SER A 28 -3.85 15.33 -0.33
N ILE A 29 -4.16 14.36 0.53
CA ILE A 29 -5.39 13.55 0.48
C ILE A 29 -6.65 14.41 0.74
N GLU A 30 -6.61 15.29 1.75
CA GLU A 30 -7.75 16.13 2.13
C GLU A 30 -7.99 17.29 1.15
N ALA A 31 -6.98 17.69 0.37
CA ALA A 31 -7.12 18.74 -0.65
C ALA A 31 -7.95 18.31 -1.87
N GLU A 32 -8.12 16.99 -2.08
CA GLU A 32 -8.92 16.45 -3.18
C GLU A 32 -10.42 16.75 -2.97
N GLN A 33 -11.00 17.58 -3.84
CA GLN A 33 -12.42 17.92 -3.75
C GLN A 33 -13.31 16.74 -4.15
N VAL A 34 -14.29 16.46 -3.29
CA VAL A 34 -15.12 15.26 -3.37
C VAL A 34 -16.32 15.51 -4.31
N GLY A 35 -16.12 15.25 -5.60
CA GLY A 35 -17.19 15.00 -6.57
C GLY A 35 -17.63 13.52 -6.57
N PHE A 36 -17.78 12.94 -5.37
CA PHE A 36 -18.01 11.51 -5.16
C PHE A 36 -19.42 11.31 -4.59
N ASP A 37 -20.28 10.60 -5.33
CA ASP A 37 -21.71 10.45 -4.99
C ASP A 37 -21.89 9.63 -3.69
N PRO A 38 -22.46 10.22 -2.62
CA PRO A 38 -22.68 9.55 -1.34
C PRO A 38 -23.95 8.70 -1.30
N SER A 39 -24.73 8.62 -2.38
CA SER A 39 -25.94 7.79 -2.41
C SER A 39 -25.60 6.32 -2.16
N GLN A 40 -26.44 5.64 -1.38
CA GLN A 40 -26.19 4.23 -1.03
C GLN A 40 -26.10 3.33 -2.27
N GLU A 41 -26.86 3.65 -3.32
CA GLU A 41 -26.81 2.95 -4.60
C GLU A 41 -25.44 3.10 -5.26
N ALA A 42 -24.91 4.33 -5.35
CA ALA A 42 -23.58 4.57 -5.90
C ALA A 42 -22.48 3.90 -5.05
N VAL A 43 -22.57 3.97 -3.72
CA VAL A 43 -21.66 3.27 -2.81
C VAL A 43 -21.65 1.77 -3.09
N ASN A 44 -22.82 1.14 -3.20
CA ASN A 44 -22.94 -0.29 -3.46
C ASN A 44 -22.33 -0.67 -4.82
N GLN A 45 -22.64 0.08 -5.87
CA GLN A 45 -22.07 -0.13 -7.22
C GLN A 45 -20.54 -0.03 -7.21
N ARG A 46 -19.97 0.96 -6.50
CA ARG A 46 -18.52 1.11 -6.39
C ARG A 46 -17.88 -0.03 -5.60
N ARG A 47 -18.50 -0.47 -4.50
CA ARG A 47 -18.00 -1.62 -3.72
C ARG A 47 -18.03 -2.92 -4.54
N GLU A 48 -19.08 -3.12 -5.34
CA GLU A 48 -19.16 -4.25 -6.27
C GLU A 48 -18.08 -4.17 -7.35
N ALA A 49 -17.90 -3.00 -7.96
CA ALA A 49 -16.85 -2.79 -8.96
C ALA A 49 -15.45 -3.05 -8.40
N VAL A 50 -15.16 -2.61 -7.17
CA VAL A 50 -13.86 -2.88 -6.50
C VAL A 50 -13.65 -4.38 -6.21
N ARG A 51 -14.73 -5.13 -5.98
CA ARG A 51 -14.70 -6.58 -5.71
C ARG A 51 -14.60 -7.45 -6.97
N ASP A 52 -14.74 -6.86 -8.15
CA ASP A 52 -14.58 -7.60 -9.41
C ASP A 52 -13.18 -8.25 -9.45
N PRO A 53 -13.08 -9.57 -9.66
CA PRO A 53 -11.81 -10.29 -9.56
C PRO A 53 -10.83 -9.97 -10.68
N VAL A 54 -11.26 -9.31 -11.75
CA VAL A 54 -10.42 -9.01 -12.93
C VAL A 54 -10.06 -7.52 -12.97
N ASN A 55 -11.06 -6.65 -12.86
CA ASN A 55 -10.94 -5.21 -13.05
C ASN A 55 -11.00 -4.43 -11.74
N GLY A 56 -11.34 -5.09 -10.62
CA GLY A 56 -11.62 -4.40 -9.38
C GLY A 56 -10.42 -3.66 -8.81
N PHE A 57 -9.21 -4.19 -8.97
CA PHE A 57 -7.99 -3.49 -8.58
C PHE A 57 -7.76 -2.21 -9.40
N ARG A 58 -7.91 -2.29 -10.73
CA ARG A 58 -7.81 -1.12 -11.61
C ARG A 58 -8.84 -0.06 -11.25
N TYR A 59 -10.09 -0.49 -11.06
CA TYR A 59 -11.19 0.39 -10.66
C TYR A 59 -10.88 1.08 -9.33
N PHE A 60 -10.43 0.32 -8.33
CA PHE A 60 -10.04 0.83 -7.02
C PHE A 60 -8.97 1.90 -7.13
N VAL A 61 -7.92 1.63 -7.90
CA VAL A 61 -6.80 2.56 -8.07
C VAL A 61 -7.25 3.87 -8.75
N GLN A 62 -8.01 3.79 -9.83
CA GLN A 62 -8.47 4.97 -10.58
C GLN A 62 -9.50 5.82 -9.83
N ASN A 63 -10.36 5.20 -9.01
CA ASN A 63 -11.49 5.89 -8.39
C ASN A 63 -11.21 6.34 -6.95
N TYR A 64 -10.23 5.77 -6.25
CA TYR A 64 -9.99 6.12 -4.85
C TYR A 64 -8.71 6.94 -4.63
N PHE A 65 -7.82 7.00 -5.64
CA PHE A 65 -6.50 7.62 -5.49
C PHE A 65 -6.16 8.62 -6.61
N PRO A 66 -7.00 9.65 -6.84
CA PRO A 66 -6.77 10.64 -7.88
C PRO A 66 -5.44 11.41 -7.72
N HIS A 67 -4.97 11.58 -6.47
CA HIS A 67 -3.72 12.26 -6.16
C HIS A 67 -2.47 11.48 -6.59
N TYR A 68 -2.58 10.15 -6.76
CA TYR A 68 -1.53 9.30 -7.31
C TYR A 68 -1.63 9.13 -8.83
N ILE A 69 -2.85 9.06 -9.38
CA ILE A 69 -3.07 8.91 -10.83
C ILE A 69 -3.43 10.26 -11.46
N ARG A 70 -2.38 11.00 -11.88
CA ARG A 70 -2.52 12.31 -12.53
C ARG A 70 -2.74 12.22 -14.03
N HIS A 71 -2.31 11.12 -14.66
CA HIS A 71 -2.46 10.88 -16.09
C HIS A 71 -3.44 9.74 -16.31
N LYS A 72 -4.37 9.92 -17.26
CA LYS A 72 -5.33 8.88 -17.64
C LYS A 72 -4.71 7.77 -18.49
N ASP A 73 -3.57 8.05 -19.11
CA ASP A 73 -2.88 7.10 -19.96
C ASP A 73 -2.09 6.11 -19.10
N GLU A 74 -2.35 4.82 -19.32
CA GLU A 74 -1.66 3.72 -18.66
C GLU A 74 -0.49 3.25 -19.51
N SER A 75 0.70 3.18 -18.91
CA SER A 75 1.84 2.53 -19.54
C SER A 75 1.59 1.02 -19.68
N GLU A 76 2.34 0.35 -20.56
CA GLU A 76 2.24 -1.10 -20.72
C GLU A 76 2.53 -1.85 -19.41
N LEU A 77 3.39 -1.28 -18.55
CA LEU A 77 3.62 -1.81 -17.21
C LEU A 77 2.35 -1.72 -16.35
N HIS A 78 1.64 -0.59 -16.36
CA HIS A 78 0.42 -0.43 -15.58
C HIS A 78 -0.66 -1.42 -16.01
N LYS A 79 -0.86 -1.58 -17.33
CA LYS A 79 -1.81 -2.57 -17.88
C LYS A 79 -1.45 -3.98 -17.42
N PHE A 80 -0.17 -4.34 -17.52
CA PHE A 80 0.32 -5.63 -17.04
C PHE A 80 0.07 -5.83 -15.54
N LEU A 81 0.38 -4.84 -14.70
CA LEU A 81 0.18 -4.93 -13.25
C LEU A 81 -1.31 -5.01 -12.88
N PHE A 82 -2.17 -4.24 -13.55
CA PHE A 82 -3.61 -4.26 -13.31
C PHE A 82 -4.26 -5.60 -13.67
N GLN A 83 -3.66 -6.36 -14.59
CA GLN A 83 -4.08 -7.73 -14.88
C GLN A 83 -3.43 -8.74 -13.92
N ARG A 84 -2.11 -8.68 -13.76
CA ARG A 84 -1.34 -9.73 -13.08
C ARG A 84 -1.61 -9.78 -11.58
N LEU A 85 -1.75 -8.64 -10.91
CA LEU A 85 -1.91 -8.58 -9.46
C LEU A 85 -3.24 -9.22 -8.99
N PRO A 86 -4.40 -8.97 -9.63
CA PRO A 86 -5.62 -9.74 -9.35
C PRO A 86 -5.47 -11.25 -9.60
N GLU A 87 -4.82 -11.67 -10.69
CA GLU A 87 -4.56 -13.09 -10.95
C GLU A 87 -3.80 -13.78 -9.81
N ILE A 88 -2.79 -13.10 -9.24
CA ILE A 88 -2.04 -13.61 -8.08
C ILE A 88 -2.94 -13.84 -6.87
N VAL A 89 -3.88 -12.92 -6.62
CA VAL A 89 -4.78 -13.03 -5.48
C VAL A 89 -5.82 -14.12 -5.69
N SER A 90 -6.33 -14.28 -6.92
CA SER A 90 -7.32 -15.30 -7.28
C SER A 90 -6.73 -16.70 -7.46
N ALA A 91 -5.40 -16.84 -7.55
CA ALA A 91 -4.76 -18.13 -7.72
C ALA A 91 -4.98 -19.05 -6.50
N THR A 92 -5.34 -20.30 -6.77
CA THR A 92 -5.49 -21.35 -5.73
C THR A 92 -4.17 -21.97 -5.30
N VAL A 93 -3.08 -21.64 -6.01
CA VAL A 93 -1.72 -22.12 -5.76
C VAL A 93 -0.78 -20.93 -5.58
N SER A 94 0.28 -21.12 -4.79
CA SER A 94 1.28 -20.09 -4.54
C SER A 94 1.86 -19.54 -5.85
N GLN A 95 1.88 -18.23 -5.99
CA GLN A 95 2.52 -17.52 -7.10
C GLN A 95 3.84 -16.90 -6.64
N GLN A 96 4.81 -16.84 -7.54
CA GLN A 96 6.10 -16.18 -7.33
C GLN A 96 6.41 -15.38 -8.59
N ASP A 97 6.26 -14.06 -8.49
CA ASP A 97 6.51 -13.16 -9.61
C ASP A 97 7.71 -12.27 -9.30
N ALA A 98 8.61 -12.15 -10.28
CA ALA A 98 9.72 -11.22 -10.28
C ALA A 98 9.56 -10.30 -11.50
N ILE A 99 9.27 -9.03 -11.24
CA ILE A 99 8.96 -8.04 -12.28
C ILE A 99 10.05 -6.96 -12.26
N ALA A 100 10.91 -6.98 -13.26
CA ALA A 100 11.84 -5.89 -13.54
C ALA A 100 11.10 -4.80 -14.33
N ALA A 101 11.22 -3.55 -13.89
CA ALA A 101 10.55 -2.42 -14.52
C ALA A 101 11.47 -1.18 -14.54
N PRO A 102 11.30 -0.27 -15.52
CA PRO A 102 12.05 0.98 -15.55
C PRO A 102 11.79 1.84 -14.32
N ARG A 103 12.80 2.64 -13.92
CA ARG A 103 12.61 3.66 -12.87
C ARG A 103 11.63 4.73 -13.35
N GLY A 104 10.82 5.25 -12.43
CA GLY A 104 9.89 6.36 -12.70
C GLY A 104 8.46 5.99 -13.11
N GLU A 105 8.14 4.70 -13.23
CA GLU A 105 6.81 4.21 -13.65
C GLU A 105 5.80 4.02 -12.49
N ALA A 106 6.05 4.63 -11.32
CA ALA A 106 5.19 4.51 -10.13
C ALA A 106 4.93 3.07 -9.65
N LYS A 107 5.82 2.11 -9.95
CA LYS A 107 5.72 0.69 -9.54
C LYS A 107 5.49 0.55 -8.03
N SER A 108 6.29 1.22 -7.20
CA SER A 108 6.15 1.17 -5.74
C SER A 108 4.80 1.66 -5.26
N THR A 109 4.25 2.70 -5.88
CA THR A 109 2.91 3.20 -5.58
C THR A 109 1.87 2.12 -5.92
N ILE A 110 1.89 1.56 -7.13
CA ILE A 110 0.87 0.57 -7.54
C ILE A 110 0.98 -0.73 -6.73
N VAL A 111 2.18 -1.31 -6.61
CA VAL A 111 2.39 -2.65 -6.05
C VAL A 111 2.54 -2.62 -4.52
N SER A 112 3.40 -1.76 -3.98
CA SER A 112 3.73 -1.78 -2.56
C SER A 112 2.71 -1.05 -1.71
N GLN A 113 2.08 -0.01 -2.26
CA GLN A 113 1.07 0.77 -1.55
C GLN A 113 -0.36 0.36 -1.94
N LEU A 114 -0.77 0.60 -3.19
CA LEU A 114 -2.18 0.52 -3.58
C LEU A 114 -2.70 -0.91 -3.65
N PHE A 115 -1.91 -1.87 -4.13
CA PHE A 115 -2.29 -3.28 -4.14
C PHE A 115 -2.41 -3.86 -2.73
N VAL A 116 -1.51 -3.47 -1.82
CA VAL A 116 -1.62 -3.85 -0.41
C VAL A 116 -2.88 -3.24 0.22
N LEU A 117 -3.20 -1.98 -0.07
CA LEU A 117 -4.46 -1.35 0.35
C LEU A 117 -5.69 -2.08 -0.19
N TRP A 118 -5.70 -2.48 -1.46
CA TRP A 118 -6.80 -3.24 -2.04
C TRP A 118 -6.98 -4.59 -1.33
N CYS A 119 -5.88 -5.29 -1.04
CA CYS A 119 -5.92 -6.52 -0.26
C CYS A 119 -6.44 -6.31 1.17
N ILE A 120 -6.13 -5.17 1.78
CA ILE A 120 -6.63 -4.81 3.13
C ILE A 120 -8.13 -4.53 3.10
N ILE A 121 -8.57 -3.64 2.20
CA ILE A 121 -9.95 -3.16 2.13
C ILE A 121 -10.93 -4.29 1.81
N LEU A 122 -10.53 -5.24 0.96
CA LEU A 122 -11.32 -6.41 0.62
C LEU A 122 -11.01 -7.65 1.49
N GLU A 123 -10.12 -7.51 2.47
CA GLU A 123 -9.63 -8.58 3.32
C GLU A 123 -9.11 -9.84 2.60
N LEU A 124 -8.56 -9.66 1.40
CA LEU A 124 -8.04 -10.73 0.54
C LEU A 124 -6.80 -11.41 1.14
N LYS A 125 -6.09 -10.69 2.01
CA LYS A 125 -4.87 -11.14 2.69
C LYS A 125 -4.95 -10.76 4.17
N LYS A 126 -4.50 -11.65 5.04
CA LYS A 126 -4.52 -11.48 6.50
C LYS A 126 -3.17 -11.05 7.07
N TYR A 127 -2.08 -11.27 6.34
CA TYR A 127 -0.75 -10.87 6.77
C TYR A 127 0.20 -10.42 5.64
N PRO A 128 -0.05 -9.27 4.99
CA PRO A 128 0.91 -8.67 4.06
C PRO A 128 2.24 -8.27 4.72
N VAL A 129 3.34 -8.55 4.03
CA VAL A 129 4.69 -8.07 4.40
C VAL A 129 5.29 -7.30 3.24
N ILE A 130 5.77 -6.08 3.50
CA ILE A 130 6.49 -5.26 2.50
C ILE A 130 7.97 -5.25 2.86
N ILE A 131 8.80 -5.65 1.90
CA ILE A 131 10.24 -5.74 2.06
C ILE A 131 10.86 -4.78 1.05
N MET A 132 11.64 -3.84 1.55
CA MET A 132 12.43 -2.93 0.73
C MET A 132 13.93 -3.14 0.99
N ASP A 133 14.82 -2.55 0.19
CA ASP A 133 16.27 -2.65 0.42
C ASP A 133 16.63 -2.23 1.85
N SER A 134 16.20 -1.04 2.28
CA SER A 134 16.36 -0.57 3.66
C SER A 134 15.05 -0.48 4.43
N ILE A 135 15.12 -0.67 5.75
CA ILE A 135 13.96 -0.46 6.63
C ILE A 135 13.50 1.00 6.62
N ASP A 136 14.43 1.94 6.43
CA ASP A 136 14.15 3.38 6.40
C ASP A 136 13.35 3.78 5.16
N GLN A 137 13.47 3.06 4.04
CA GLN A 137 12.56 3.19 2.89
C GLN A 137 11.19 2.56 3.14
N ALA A 138 11.16 1.43 3.87
CA ALA A 138 9.93 0.69 4.14
C ALA A 138 8.99 1.41 5.11
N TYR A 139 9.51 2.23 6.03
CA TYR A 139 8.71 3.01 6.97
C TYR A 139 7.80 4.06 6.29
N PRO A 140 8.30 4.95 5.40
CA PRO A 140 7.48 5.83 4.59
C PRO A 140 6.37 5.11 3.81
N MET A 141 6.67 3.92 3.27
CA MET A 141 5.69 3.12 2.53
C MET A 141 4.51 2.71 3.43
N LEU A 142 4.80 2.22 4.65
CA LEU A 142 3.74 1.90 5.60
C LEU A 142 2.97 3.15 6.05
N GLU A 143 3.67 4.29 6.22
CA GLU A 143 3.02 5.55 6.57
C GLU A 143 2.05 6.03 5.49
N ALA A 144 2.38 5.82 4.21
CA ALA A 144 1.48 6.11 3.10
C ALA A 144 0.22 5.24 3.13
N ILE A 145 0.33 3.94 3.43
CA ILE A 145 -0.82 3.04 3.62
C ILE A 145 -1.68 3.50 4.80
N LYS A 146 -1.05 3.80 5.95
CA LYS A 146 -1.75 4.32 7.13
C LYS A 146 -2.50 5.60 6.79
N ALA A 147 -1.89 6.47 6.00
CA ALA A 147 -2.49 7.74 5.63
C ALA A 147 -3.77 7.60 4.83
N GLU A 148 -3.77 6.71 3.84
CA GLU A 148 -4.96 6.40 3.06
C GLU A 148 -6.07 5.82 3.95
N LEU A 149 -5.76 4.84 4.80
CA LEU A 149 -6.74 4.25 5.72
C LEU A 149 -7.31 5.26 6.73
N CYS A 150 -6.52 6.25 7.13
CA CYS A 150 -6.93 7.23 8.15
C CYS A 150 -7.61 8.48 7.57
N TRP A 151 -7.30 8.89 6.34
CA TRP A 151 -7.69 10.22 5.85
C TRP A 151 -8.34 10.22 4.47
N ASN A 152 -8.30 9.13 3.70
CA ASN A 152 -8.93 9.10 2.38
C ASN A 152 -10.47 9.17 2.50
N PRO A 153 -11.12 10.26 2.02
CA PRO A 153 -12.57 10.42 2.16
C PRO A 153 -13.36 9.42 1.32
N ARG A 154 -12.83 9.00 0.17
CA ARG A 154 -13.50 8.01 -0.71
C ARG A 154 -13.47 6.62 -0.08
N LEU A 155 -12.35 6.23 0.52
CA LEU A 155 -12.27 4.97 1.28
C LEU A 155 -13.18 4.99 2.51
N LYS A 156 -13.22 6.10 3.26
CA LYS A 156 -14.12 6.23 4.42
C LYS A 156 -15.60 6.15 4.04
N MET A 157 -15.97 6.64 2.87
CA MET A 157 -17.35 6.59 2.38
C MET A 157 -17.78 5.16 2.06
N ASP A 158 -16.97 4.42 1.32
CA ASP A 158 -17.38 3.12 0.77
C ASP A 158 -16.93 1.92 1.62
N PHE A 159 -15.87 2.10 2.42
CA PHE A 159 -15.22 1.07 3.22
C PHE A 159 -14.88 1.57 4.63
N SER A 160 -15.83 2.26 5.27
CA SER A 160 -15.73 2.75 6.65
C SER A 160 -15.20 1.70 7.62
N ASP A 161 -15.60 0.45 7.40
CA ASP A 161 -15.36 -0.73 8.23
C ASP A 161 -13.87 -1.09 8.28
N ALA A 162 -13.14 -0.82 7.21
CA ALA A 162 -11.71 -1.10 7.07
C ALA A 162 -10.82 0.14 7.34
N CYS A 163 -11.43 1.32 7.47
CA CYS A 163 -10.72 2.58 7.69
C CYS A 163 -10.40 2.83 9.18
N GLY A 164 -9.35 3.60 9.42
CA GLY A 164 -8.89 3.98 10.75
C GLY A 164 -7.79 3.10 11.32
N ALA A 165 -7.25 3.54 12.47
CA ALA A 165 -6.18 2.85 13.17
C ALA A 165 -6.75 1.68 14.00
N GLY A 166 -6.16 0.49 13.85
CA GLY A 166 -6.44 -0.62 14.76
C GLY A 166 -5.57 -0.60 16.01
N ARG A 167 -5.61 -1.69 16.77
CA ARG A 167 -4.98 -1.78 18.11
C ARG A 167 -3.45 -1.64 18.13
N VAL A 168 -2.78 -1.86 17.00
CA VAL A 168 -1.34 -1.65 16.83
C VAL A 168 -1.15 -0.74 15.63
N TRP A 169 -0.49 0.41 15.82
CA TRP A 169 -0.32 1.43 14.78
C TRP A 169 1.10 2.02 14.81
N GLN A 170 2.10 1.16 14.71
CA GLN A 170 3.51 1.51 14.84
C GLN A 170 4.17 1.70 13.47
N MET A 171 5.36 2.33 13.44
CA MET A 171 6.09 2.62 12.20
C MET A 171 6.40 1.37 11.38
N GLY A 172 6.73 0.26 12.04
CA GLY A 172 7.12 -0.99 11.36
C GLY A 172 6.02 -2.04 11.25
N THR A 173 4.89 -1.85 11.93
CA THR A 173 3.82 -2.84 12.00
C THR A 173 2.51 -2.18 12.37
N ILE A 174 1.45 -2.51 11.63
CA ILE A 174 0.09 -2.10 11.95
C ILE A 174 -0.83 -3.32 12.01
N LEU A 175 -1.92 -3.15 12.75
CA LEU A 175 -3.12 -3.97 12.68
C LEU A 175 -4.26 -3.04 12.24
N THR A 176 -4.96 -3.41 11.17
CA THR A 176 -6.10 -2.64 10.65
C THR A 176 -7.33 -2.80 11.54
N ALA A 177 -8.38 -2.02 11.28
CA ALA A 177 -9.68 -2.15 11.95
C ALA A 177 -10.27 -3.58 11.81
N THR A 178 -9.98 -4.25 10.68
CA THR A 178 -10.41 -5.61 10.34
C THR A 178 -9.41 -6.72 10.72
N ASP A 179 -8.50 -6.43 11.65
CA ASP A 179 -7.49 -7.36 12.17
C ASP A 179 -6.51 -7.94 11.11
N ILE A 180 -6.25 -7.19 10.04
CA ILE A 180 -5.19 -7.53 9.07
C ILE A 180 -3.87 -6.97 9.58
N LYS A 181 -2.84 -7.81 9.63
CA LYS A 181 -1.51 -7.39 10.04
C LYS A 181 -0.68 -6.99 8.83
N VAL A 182 -0.17 -5.77 8.81
CA VAL A 182 0.79 -5.32 7.81
C VAL A 182 2.11 -5.07 8.51
N GLN A 183 3.19 -5.65 8.00
CA GLN A 183 4.52 -5.50 8.58
C GLN A 183 5.52 -5.12 7.50
N VAL A 184 6.46 -4.24 7.85
CA VAL A 184 7.56 -3.86 6.95
C VAL A 184 8.91 -4.35 7.43
N ALA A 185 9.82 -4.60 6.49
CA ALA A 185 11.18 -5.07 6.74
C ALA A 185 12.17 -4.52 5.72
N GLY A 186 13.45 -4.43 6.12
CA GLY A 186 14.58 -4.27 5.19
C GLY A 186 15.12 -5.64 4.74
N SER A 187 15.82 -5.68 3.60
CA SER A 187 16.33 -6.90 2.95
C SER A 187 17.21 -7.78 3.85
N GLY A 188 17.92 -7.19 4.82
CA GLY A 188 18.80 -7.90 5.77
C GLY A 188 18.13 -8.54 6.99
N LYS A 189 16.81 -8.39 7.19
CA LYS A 189 16.13 -8.89 8.40
C LYS A 189 15.67 -10.33 8.24
N LYS A 190 15.93 -11.17 9.27
CA LYS A 190 15.39 -12.54 9.31
C LYS A 190 13.87 -12.51 9.50
N LEU A 191 13.11 -12.94 8.49
CA LEU A 191 11.64 -13.03 8.50
C LEU A 191 11.10 -14.40 8.96
N ARG A 192 11.97 -15.29 9.48
CA ARG A 192 11.53 -16.61 9.95
C ARG A 192 10.70 -16.49 11.23
N GLY A 193 9.65 -17.29 11.33
CA GLY A 193 8.82 -17.38 12.53
C GLY A 193 7.76 -16.28 12.67
N LEU A 194 7.62 -15.38 11.68
CA LEU A 194 6.57 -14.37 11.69
C LEU A 194 5.18 -15.01 11.65
N ARG A 195 4.30 -14.60 12.58
CA ARG A 195 2.90 -15.02 12.66
C ARG A 195 1.98 -13.88 13.11
N HIS A 196 0.71 -14.03 12.78
CA HIS A 196 -0.42 -13.22 13.26
C HIS A 196 -1.55 -14.20 13.63
N GLY A 197 -1.61 -14.60 14.90
CA GLY A 197 -2.49 -15.70 15.32
C GLY A 197 -2.22 -16.98 14.50
N PRO A 198 -3.23 -17.54 13.81
CA PRO A 198 -3.05 -18.72 12.95
C PRO A 198 -2.39 -18.39 11.60
N TYR A 199 -2.32 -17.12 11.22
CA TYR A 199 -1.86 -16.70 9.90
C TYR A 199 -0.34 -16.55 9.83
N ARG A 200 0.24 -17.06 8.74
CA ARG A 200 1.59 -16.74 8.28
C ARG A 200 1.51 -15.61 7.25
N PRO A 201 2.63 -14.97 6.88
CA PRO A 201 2.65 -14.07 5.73
C PRO A 201 2.05 -14.76 4.50
N ASP A 202 0.99 -14.19 3.96
CA ASP A 202 0.21 -14.71 2.82
C ASP A 202 0.29 -13.80 1.58
N LEU A 203 0.99 -12.67 1.73
CA LEU A 203 1.49 -11.80 0.68
C LEU A 203 2.85 -11.24 1.10
N ALA A 204 3.84 -11.33 0.22
CA ALA A 204 5.13 -10.67 0.38
C ALA A 204 5.39 -9.80 -0.84
N VAL A 205 5.51 -8.48 -0.64
CA VAL A 205 5.87 -7.53 -1.69
C VAL A 205 7.33 -7.16 -1.51
N LEU A 206 8.13 -7.42 -2.53
CA LEU A 206 9.55 -7.13 -2.57
C LEU A 206 9.76 -5.98 -3.54
N ASP A 207 10.20 -4.83 -3.04
CA ASP A 207 10.31 -3.60 -3.83
C ASP A 207 11.67 -2.96 -3.67
N ASP A 208 12.22 -2.45 -4.76
CA ASP A 208 13.55 -1.81 -4.81
C ASP A 208 14.65 -2.66 -4.13
N ILE A 209 14.70 -3.97 -4.39
CA ILE A 209 15.67 -4.91 -3.77
C ILE A 209 16.97 -5.07 -4.59
N GLU A 210 16.98 -4.55 -5.82
CA GLU A 210 18.16 -4.60 -6.68
C GLU A 210 19.18 -3.56 -6.20
N ASN A 211 20.33 -4.03 -5.72
CA ASN A 211 21.48 -3.17 -5.46
C ASN A 211 22.33 -3.08 -6.74
N ASP A 212 22.66 -1.86 -7.16
CA ASP A 212 23.55 -1.54 -8.30
C ASP A 212 25.05 -1.90 -8.01
N GLU A 213 25.33 -2.88 -7.14
CA GLU A 213 26.68 -3.37 -6.81
C GLU A 213 27.02 -4.70 -7.51
#